data_AF-A0A7R6SSR7-F1
#
_entry.id   AF-A0A7R6SSR7-F1
#
_cell.length_a   1.000
_cell.length_b   1.000
_cell.length_c   1.000
_cell.angle_alpha   90.00
_cell.angle_beta   90.00
_cell.angle_gamma   90.00
#
_symmetry.space_group_name_H-M   'P 1'
#
loop_
_entity.id
_entity.type
_entity.pdbx_description
1 polymer ?
#
loop_
_entity_poly.entity_id
_entity_poly.type
_entity_poly.pdbx_seq_one_letter_code
_entity_poly.pdbx_strand_id
1 'polypeptide(L)'
;MSKNLIDRIDSFISQALKLQLDQQGRLPLTIYDAEWPSECYQSTAEEGQQVPWKPILQSQESNLCHDMFQRLELALEYTIHEDIKTWFSQYWADPIPATSQWGDLSLIFIWNEKDCERLRGNLLGHLMTKQKQKQPASLFFACTEPDGEKFLTIDNETGEVWLEQPGKKPIMKLASSLEQFLNELTPKPIPDLEQ
;
A
#
# COMPACT_ATOMS: atom_id res chain seq x y z
N MET A 1 -16.66 0.00 5.01
CA MET A 1 -15.86 -1.03 4.30
C MET A 1 -16.68 -1.69 3.20
N SER A 2 -16.23 -1.56 1.95
CA SER A 2 -16.79 -2.32 0.83
C SER A 2 -16.41 -3.80 0.98
N LYS A 3 -17.37 -4.66 1.28
CA LYS A 3 -17.13 -6.10 1.51
C LYS A 3 -16.38 -6.75 0.34
N ASN A 4 -16.65 -6.32 -0.89
CA ASN A 4 -16.01 -6.84 -2.08
C ASN A 4 -14.52 -6.44 -2.15
N LEU A 5 -14.17 -5.20 -1.79
CA LEU A 5 -12.76 -4.77 -1.81
C LEU A 5 -11.91 -5.57 -0.82
N ILE A 6 -12.39 -5.79 0.40
CA ILE A 6 -11.68 -6.61 1.41
C ILE A 6 -11.40 -8.00 0.86
N ASP A 7 -12.43 -8.67 0.31
CA ASP A 7 -12.29 -10.00 -0.27
C ASP A 7 -11.22 -10.02 -1.40
N ARG A 8 -11.10 -8.93 -2.18
CA ARG A 8 -10.05 -8.80 -3.21
C ARG A 8 -8.66 -8.60 -2.63
N ILE A 9 -8.50 -7.77 -1.62
CA ILE A 9 -7.22 -7.57 -0.93
C ILE A 9 -6.76 -8.90 -0.33
N ASP A 10 -7.63 -9.58 0.43
CA ASP A 10 -7.34 -10.86 1.08
C ASP A 10 -6.95 -11.93 0.04
N SER A 11 -7.68 -12.00 -1.07
CA SER A 11 -7.40 -12.91 -2.17
C SER A 11 -6.04 -12.62 -2.82
N PHE A 12 -5.72 -11.35 -3.08
CA PHE A 12 -4.44 -10.95 -3.67
C PHE A 12 -3.26 -11.31 -2.74
N ILE A 13 -3.34 -10.98 -1.45
CA ILE A 13 -2.31 -11.31 -0.45
C ILE A 13 -2.10 -12.83 -0.37
N SER A 14 -3.20 -13.60 -0.33
CA SER A 14 -3.14 -15.06 -0.30
C SER A 14 -2.46 -15.63 -1.55
N GLN A 15 -2.74 -15.08 -2.73
CA GLN A 15 -2.11 -15.48 -3.98
C GLN A 15 -0.62 -15.13 -4.02
N ALA A 16 -0.24 -13.94 -3.54
CA ALA A 16 1.16 -13.51 -3.46
C ALA A 16 1.99 -14.43 -2.54
N LEU A 17 1.47 -14.74 -1.36
CA LEU A 17 2.13 -15.66 -0.42
C LEU A 17 2.22 -17.09 -0.97
N LYS A 18 1.16 -17.57 -1.62
CA LYS A 18 1.18 -18.88 -2.26
C LYS A 18 2.23 -18.93 -3.36
N LEU A 19 2.28 -17.93 -4.24
CA LEU A 19 3.28 -17.82 -5.30
C LEU A 19 4.71 -17.86 -4.74
N GLN A 20 4.95 -17.09 -3.68
CA GLN A 20 6.24 -17.05 -3.00
C GLN A 20 6.64 -18.43 -2.46
N LEU A 21 5.75 -19.11 -1.77
CA LEU A 21 5.99 -20.45 -1.23
C LEU A 21 6.20 -21.49 -2.34
N ASP A 22 5.38 -21.45 -3.39
CA ASP A 22 5.44 -22.41 -4.51
C ASP A 22 6.76 -22.26 -5.30
N GLN A 23 7.28 -21.04 -5.45
CA GLN A 23 8.52 -20.79 -6.22
C GLN A 23 9.80 -20.85 -5.40
N GLN A 24 9.80 -20.34 -4.16
CA GLN A 24 11.00 -20.21 -3.33
C GLN A 24 11.06 -21.25 -2.20
N GLY A 25 9.96 -21.95 -1.91
CA GLY A 25 9.89 -22.93 -0.82
C GLY A 25 9.92 -22.32 0.59
N ARG A 26 9.85 -20.99 0.71
CA ARG A 26 9.93 -20.25 1.98
C ARG A 26 9.24 -18.89 1.89
N LEU A 27 9.05 -18.27 3.05
CA LEU A 27 8.62 -16.88 3.16
C LEU A 27 9.70 -15.90 2.64
N PRO A 28 9.32 -14.66 2.26
CA PRO A 28 10.30 -13.63 1.94
C PRO A 28 11.10 -13.26 3.19
N LEU A 29 12.34 -12.85 2.98
CA LEU A 29 13.23 -12.37 4.03
C LEU A 29 13.28 -10.84 3.99
N THR A 30 13.34 -10.23 5.16
CA THR A 30 13.65 -8.81 5.33
C THR A 30 14.73 -8.67 6.39
N ILE A 31 15.23 -7.45 6.59
CA ILE A 31 16.21 -7.15 7.63
C ILE A 31 15.49 -6.78 8.92
N TYR A 32 15.85 -7.45 10.02
CA TYR A 32 15.31 -7.14 11.34
C TYR A 32 15.84 -5.79 11.82
N ASP A 33 14.91 -4.87 12.09
CA ASP A 33 15.14 -3.55 12.68
C ASP A 33 14.34 -3.43 13.98
N ALA A 34 15.05 -3.33 15.11
CA ALA A 34 14.49 -3.20 16.45
C ALA A 34 13.86 -1.82 16.70
N GLU A 35 14.32 -0.79 15.97
CA GLU A 35 13.72 0.55 15.99
C GLU A 35 12.48 0.64 15.08
N TRP A 36 12.28 -0.31 14.17
CA TRP A 36 11.14 -0.41 13.26
C TRP A 36 10.33 -1.73 13.44
N PRO A 37 9.72 -1.95 14.62
CA PRO A 37 9.09 -3.21 14.98
C PRO A 37 7.83 -3.47 14.16
N SER A 38 7.56 -4.73 13.79
CA SER A 38 6.32 -5.11 13.10
C SER A 38 5.85 -6.50 13.50
N GLU A 39 4.54 -6.70 13.50
CA GLU A 39 3.90 -8.00 13.64
C GLU A 39 4.18 -8.92 12.44
N CYS A 40 4.62 -8.35 11.32
CA CYS A 40 4.98 -9.08 10.11
C CYS A 40 6.18 -10.02 10.31
N TYR A 41 7.10 -9.70 11.23
CA TYR A 41 8.24 -10.55 11.54
C TYR A 41 7.77 -11.92 12.07
N GLN A 42 8.28 -13.01 11.51
CA GLN A 42 7.95 -14.37 11.95
C GLN A 42 8.89 -14.90 13.03
N SER A 43 9.98 -14.18 13.30
CA SER A 43 10.95 -14.48 14.33
C SER A 43 11.64 -13.19 14.79
N THR A 44 12.01 -13.14 16.07
CA THR A 44 12.92 -12.11 16.58
C THR A 44 14.36 -12.45 16.20
N ALA A 45 15.17 -11.44 15.88
CA ALA A 45 16.59 -11.60 15.61
C ALA A 45 17.38 -10.41 16.18
N GLU A 46 18.70 -10.42 15.96
CA GLU A 46 19.53 -9.24 16.23
C GLU A 46 19.39 -8.22 15.09
N GLU A 47 19.67 -6.95 15.41
CA GLU A 47 19.67 -5.84 14.45
C GLU A 47 20.50 -6.19 13.20
N GLY A 48 19.92 -5.96 12.02
CA GLY A 48 20.58 -6.22 10.74
C GLY A 48 20.50 -7.68 10.25
N GLN A 49 19.99 -8.62 11.03
CA GLN A 49 19.87 -10.02 10.58
C GLN A 49 18.66 -10.24 9.68
N GLN A 50 18.80 -11.15 8.71
CA GLN A 50 17.67 -11.56 7.89
C GLN A 50 16.67 -12.39 8.69
N VAL A 51 15.39 -12.01 8.59
CA VAL A 51 14.26 -12.70 9.21
C VAL A 51 13.13 -12.93 8.22
N PRO A 52 12.43 -14.07 8.28
CA PRO A 52 11.23 -14.26 7.50
C PRO A 52 10.13 -13.32 7.94
N TRP A 53 9.36 -12.82 6.98
CA TRP A 53 8.18 -12.01 7.25
C TRP A 53 6.99 -12.45 6.38
N LYS A 54 5.79 -12.01 6.75
CA LYS A 54 4.60 -12.10 5.89
C LYS A 54 3.60 -10.99 6.24
N PRO A 55 2.67 -10.64 5.35
CA PRO A 55 1.56 -9.75 5.67
C PRO A 55 0.71 -10.29 6.83
N ILE A 56 0.27 -9.39 7.71
CA ILE A 56 -0.57 -9.69 8.88
C ILE A 56 -1.78 -8.78 8.88
N LEU A 57 -2.97 -9.31 9.16
CA LEU A 57 -4.19 -8.51 9.30
C LEU A 57 -4.04 -7.52 10.46
N GLN A 58 -4.44 -6.27 10.24
CA GLN A 58 -4.41 -5.25 11.29
C GLN A 58 -5.51 -5.52 12.33
N SER A 59 -5.16 -5.39 13.62
CA SER A 59 -6.11 -5.49 14.72
C SER A 59 -7.13 -4.35 14.67
N GLN A 60 -8.42 -4.69 14.70
CA GLN A 60 -9.51 -3.71 14.73
C GLN A 60 -9.68 -3.03 16.10
N GLU A 61 -9.07 -3.57 17.16
CA GLU A 61 -9.26 -3.07 18.53
C GLU A 61 -8.06 -2.27 19.06
N SER A 62 -6.85 -2.58 18.61
CA SER A 62 -5.61 -2.12 19.24
C SER A 62 -4.64 -1.38 18.31
N ASN A 63 -5.07 -1.04 17.10
CA ASN A 63 -4.22 -0.38 16.11
C ASN A 63 -4.29 1.15 16.23
N LEU A 64 -3.17 1.77 16.61
CA LEU A 64 -3.10 3.22 16.75
C LEU A 64 -3.16 3.96 15.40
N CYS A 65 -2.97 3.27 14.27
CA CYS A 65 -3.13 3.84 12.93
C CYS A 65 -4.59 4.11 12.55
N HIS A 66 -5.58 3.66 13.31
CA HIS A 66 -7.00 3.85 12.97
C HIS A 66 -7.43 5.32 12.87
N ASP A 67 -6.77 6.23 13.59
CA ASP A 67 -7.10 7.65 13.53
C ASP A 67 -6.41 8.39 12.36
N MET A 68 -5.54 7.70 11.60
CA MET A 68 -4.71 8.31 10.54
C MET A 68 -5.57 9.12 9.57
N PHE A 69 -6.64 8.51 9.06
CA PHE A 69 -7.52 9.15 8.10
C PHE A 69 -8.37 10.23 8.75
N GLN A 70 -8.88 10.01 9.97
CA GLN A 70 -9.59 11.07 10.69
C GLN A 70 -8.72 12.31 10.85
N ARG A 71 -7.43 12.15 11.16
CA ARG A 71 -6.49 13.26 11.29
C ARG A 71 -6.17 13.92 9.95
N LEU A 72 -6.08 13.16 8.86
CA LEU A 72 -5.97 13.73 7.50
C LEU A 72 -7.21 14.54 7.13
N GLU A 73 -8.40 14.00 7.38
CA GLU A 73 -9.69 14.66 7.09
C GLU A 73 -9.83 15.97 7.88
N LEU A 74 -9.47 15.96 9.17
CA LEU A 74 -9.46 17.15 10.00
C LEU A 74 -8.46 18.21 9.52
N ALA A 75 -7.27 17.80 9.08
CA ALA A 75 -6.24 18.72 8.61
C ALA A 75 -6.59 19.40 7.27
N LEU A 76 -7.42 18.75 6.45
CA LEU A 76 -7.72 19.19 5.09
C LEU A 76 -9.17 19.63 4.88
N GLU A 77 -10.03 19.44 5.88
CA GLU A 77 -11.47 19.75 5.85
C GLU A 77 -12.23 19.03 4.72
N TYR A 78 -11.82 17.80 4.37
CA TYR A 78 -12.55 16.96 3.40
C TYR A 78 -12.47 15.47 3.77
N THR A 79 -13.41 14.68 3.25
CA THR A 79 -13.52 13.24 3.53
C THR A 79 -12.63 12.42 2.59
N ILE A 80 -11.83 11.50 3.15
CA ILE A 80 -11.03 10.54 2.38
C ILE A 80 -11.92 9.41 1.87
N HIS A 81 -11.72 9.00 0.62
CA HIS A 81 -12.47 7.90 0.01
C HIS A 81 -12.33 6.59 0.81
N GLU A 82 -13.43 5.87 0.99
CA GLU A 82 -13.49 4.66 1.84
C GLU A 82 -12.57 3.53 1.36
N ASP A 83 -12.35 3.41 0.05
CA ASP A 83 -11.44 2.40 -0.50
C ASP A 83 -9.99 2.63 -0.07
N ILE A 84 -9.56 3.90 0.06
CA ILE A 84 -8.22 4.23 0.55
C ILE A 84 -8.09 3.85 2.03
N LYS A 85 -9.14 4.14 2.80
CA LYS A 85 -9.20 3.76 4.22
C LYS A 85 -9.08 2.26 4.36
N THR A 86 -9.91 1.53 3.63
CA THR A 86 -9.95 0.06 3.60
C THR A 86 -8.59 -0.53 3.19
N TRP A 87 -7.95 0.01 2.15
CA TRP A 87 -6.66 -0.48 1.66
C TRP A 87 -5.58 -0.43 2.74
N PHE A 88 -5.39 0.74 3.35
CA PHE A 88 -4.32 0.97 4.33
C PHE A 88 -4.66 0.48 5.75
N SER A 89 -5.91 0.11 6.03
CA SER A 89 -6.32 -0.44 7.34
C SER A 89 -6.46 -1.97 7.36
N GLN A 90 -6.23 -2.66 6.25
CA GLN A 90 -6.46 -4.11 6.17
C GLN A 90 -5.25 -4.94 6.61
N TYR A 91 -4.06 -4.67 6.05
CA TYR A 91 -2.84 -5.44 6.33
C TYR A 91 -1.68 -4.56 6.79
N TRP A 92 -0.92 -5.07 7.74
CA TRP A 92 0.50 -4.76 7.88
C TRP A 92 1.29 -5.55 6.83
N ALA A 93 2.17 -4.90 6.09
CA ALA A 93 3.07 -5.55 5.13
C ALA A 93 4.18 -4.59 4.65
N ASP A 94 5.28 -5.16 4.16
CA ASP A 94 6.22 -4.45 3.28
C ASP A 94 5.61 -4.36 1.87
N PRO A 95 6.11 -3.52 0.94
CA PRO A 95 5.57 -3.44 -0.40
C PRO A 95 5.54 -4.79 -1.11
N ILE A 96 4.44 -5.04 -1.82
CA ILE A 96 4.23 -6.31 -2.53
C ILE A 96 4.28 -6.05 -4.03
N PRO A 97 5.19 -6.71 -4.76
CA PRO A 97 5.31 -6.51 -6.20
C PRO A 97 4.18 -7.21 -6.94
N ALA A 98 3.71 -6.56 -8.00
CA ALA A 98 2.68 -7.06 -8.89
C ALA A 98 3.01 -6.67 -10.34
N THR A 99 2.29 -7.29 -11.27
CA THR A 99 2.28 -6.89 -12.67
C THR A 99 0.85 -6.74 -13.15
N SER A 100 0.67 -5.87 -14.14
CA SER A 100 -0.60 -5.58 -14.79
C SER A 100 -0.38 -5.46 -16.30
N GLN A 101 -1.44 -5.27 -17.08
CA GLN A 101 -1.32 -4.98 -18.52
C GLN A 101 -0.52 -3.70 -18.82
N TRP A 102 -0.37 -2.79 -17.85
CA TRP A 102 0.38 -1.54 -17.99
C TRP A 102 1.83 -1.63 -17.51
N GLY A 103 2.25 -2.79 -17.02
CA GLY A 103 3.61 -3.04 -16.52
C GLY A 103 3.66 -3.39 -15.04
N ASP A 104 4.89 -3.42 -14.54
CA ASP A 104 5.23 -3.81 -13.18
C ASP A 104 5.03 -2.65 -12.19
N LEU A 105 4.62 -3.01 -10.99
CA LEU A 105 4.37 -2.07 -9.91
C LEU A 105 4.65 -2.69 -8.55
N SER A 106 4.83 -1.82 -7.56
CA SER A 106 4.95 -2.19 -6.15
C SER A 106 3.80 -1.58 -5.37
N LEU A 107 3.00 -2.44 -4.74
CA LEU A 107 1.85 -2.06 -3.92
C LEU A 107 2.32 -1.58 -2.56
N ILE A 108 1.88 -0.39 -2.15
CA ILE A 108 2.30 0.25 -0.90
C ILE A 108 1.36 -0.22 0.22
N PHE A 109 1.96 -0.75 1.27
CA PHE A 109 1.30 -1.09 2.53
C PHE A 109 1.95 -0.30 3.68
N ILE A 110 1.45 -0.52 4.89
CA ILE A 110 2.04 0.04 6.10
C ILE A 110 2.76 -1.08 6.84
N TRP A 111 4.01 -0.87 7.24
CA TRP A 111 4.76 -1.89 7.97
C TRP A 111 4.36 -2.01 9.43
N ASN A 112 4.14 -0.85 10.08
CA ASN A 112 3.83 -0.73 11.50
C ASN A 112 3.25 0.66 11.81
N GLU A 113 2.96 0.93 13.09
CA GLU A 113 2.42 2.22 13.54
C GLU A 113 3.35 3.42 13.27
N LYS A 114 4.68 3.24 13.30
CA LYS A 114 5.62 4.32 12.97
C LYS A 114 5.58 4.67 11.48
N ASP A 115 5.47 3.66 10.63
CA ASP A 115 5.33 3.82 9.19
C ASP A 115 3.99 4.45 8.82
N CYS A 116 2.93 4.18 9.59
CA CYS A 116 1.65 4.86 9.47
C CYS A 116 1.80 6.39 9.59
N GLU A 117 2.55 6.88 10.58
CA GLU A 117 2.81 8.33 10.73
C GLU A 117 3.60 8.91 9.55
N ARG A 118 4.58 8.15 9.03
CA ARG A 118 5.34 8.54 7.84
C ARG A 118 4.43 8.63 6.61
N LEU A 119 3.62 7.61 6.38
CA LEU A 119 2.66 7.58 5.27
C LEU A 119 1.66 8.72 5.38
N ARG A 120 1.11 8.99 6.57
CA ARG A 120 0.22 10.13 6.83
C ARG A 120 0.85 11.45 6.40
N GLY A 121 2.11 11.69 6.77
CA GLY A 121 2.87 12.87 6.34
C GLY A 121 3.00 12.97 4.83
N ASN A 122 3.33 11.85 4.17
CA ASN A 122 3.46 11.78 2.71
C ASN A 122 2.13 12.06 1.98
N LEU A 123 1.04 11.45 2.45
CA LEU A 123 -0.30 11.67 1.91
C LEU A 123 -0.74 13.12 2.09
N LEU A 124 -0.56 13.69 3.30
CA LEU A 124 -0.87 15.08 3.56
C LEU A 124 -0.11 16.02 2.63
N GLY A 125 1.20 15.82 2.47
CA GLY A 125 2.04 16.61 1.56
C GLY A 125 1.61 16.52 0.10
N HIS A 126 1.25 15.31 -0.36
CA HIS A 126 0.72 15.08 -1.70
C HIS A 126 -0.57 15.86 -1.93
N LEU A 127 -1.52 15.74 -1.00
CA LEU A 127 -2.83 16.39 -1.07
C LEU A 127 -2.73 17.93 -1.02
N MET A 128 -1.88 18.48 -0.15
CA MET A 128 -1.60 19.91 -0.13
C MET A 128 -1.00 20.41 -1.46
N THR A 129 -0.15 19.59 -2.10
CA THR A 129 0.42 19.93 -3.41
C THR A 129 -0.64 19.94 -4.50
N LYS A 130 -1.52 18.93 -4.52
CA LYS A 130 -2.69 18.87 -5.42
C LYS A 130 -3.59 20.09 -5.27
N GLN A 131 -3.91 20.47 -4.02
CA GLN A 131 -4.74 21.65 -3.72
C GLN A 131 -4.09 22.95 -4.23
N LYS A 132 -2.78 23.14 -3.98
CA LYS A 132 -2.03 24.31 -4.50
C LYS A 132 -2.05 24.37 -6.03
N GLN A 133 -2.01 23.23 -6.70
CA GLN A 133 -2.06 23.12 -8.17
C GLN A 133 -3.48 23.12 -8.74
N LYS A 134 -4.51 23.23 -7.89
CA LYS A 134 -5.93 23.14 -8.27
C LYS A 134 -6.26 21.86 -9.05
N GLN A 135 -5.64 20.75 -8.65
CA GLN A 135 -5.92 19.43 -9.19
C GLN A 135 -6.91 18.67 -8.29
N PRO A 136 -7.67 17.72 -8.84
CA PRO A 136 -8.48 16.79 -8.04
C PRO A 136 -7.62 16.10 -6.98
N ALA A 137 -8.20 15.90 -5.79
CA ALA A 137 -7.56 15.14 -4.73
C ALA A 137 -7.49 13.68 -5.13
N SER A 138 -6.31 13.09 -4.98
CA SER A 138 -6.07 11.67 -5.20
C SER A 138 -5.02 11.19 -4.21
N LEU A 139 -5.01 9.91 -3.88
CA LEU A 139 -4.06 9.33 -2.92
C LEU A 139 -3.37 8.12 -3.54
N PHE A 140 -2.05 8.07 -3.41
CA PHE A 140 -1.24 6.99 -3.98
C PHE A 140 -1.35 5.70 -3.15
N PHE A 141 -1.29 4.57 -3.83
CA PHE A 141 -1.28 3.24 -3.21
C PHE A 141 -0.30 2.26 -3.88
N ALA A 142 0.34 2.67 -4.98
CA ALA A 142 1.36 1.89 -5.66
C ALA A 142 2.36 2.80 -6.39
N CYS A 143 3.57 2.30 -6.62
CA CYS A 143 4.58 2.92 -7.48
C CYS A 143 4.84 2.02 -8.70
N THR A 144 5.17 2.62 -9.85
CA THR A 144 5.62 1.83 -11.02
C THR A 144 7.06 1.37 -10.84
N GLU A 145 7.38 0.17 -11.32
CA GLU A 145 8.73 -0.39 -11.29
C GLU A 145 9.34 -0.43 -12.71
N PRO A 146 10.68 -0.38 -12.87
CA PRO A 146 11.71 -0.25 -11.83
C PRO A 146 12.04 1.20 -11.44
N ASP A 147 11.63 2.19 -12.26
CA ASP A 147 12.16 3.55 -12.13
C ASP A 147 11.45 4.39 -11.06
N GLY A 148 10.28 3.96 -10.54
CA GLY A 148 9.56 4.67 -9.48
C GLY A 148 9.05 6.07 -9.85
N GLU A 149 9.17 6.49 -11.11
CA GLU A 149 8.89 7.87 -11.54
C GLU A 149 7.39 8.21 -11.54
N LYS A 150 6.54 7.19 -11.65
CA LYS A 150 5.08 7.30 -11.65
C LYS A 150 4.49 6.51 -10.50
N PHE A 151 3.30 6.90 -10.11
CA PHE A 151 2.56 6.25 -9.04
C PHE A 151 1.09 6.10 -9.45
N LEU A 152 0.46 5.11 -8.84
CA LEU A 152 -0.95 4.82 -9.04
C LEU A 152 -1.72 5.42 -7.89
N THR A 153 -2.79 6.14 -8.23
CA THR A 153 -3.65 6.84 -7.28
C THR A 153 -5.09 6.34 -7.35
N ILE A 154 -5.80 6.54 -6.24
CA ILE A 154 -7.25 6.49 -6.18
C ILE A 154 -7.73 7.94 -6.18
N ASP A 155 -8.57 8.29 -7.15
CA ASP A 155 -9.26 9.57 -7.15
C ASP A 155 -10.21 9.64 -5.95
N ASN A 156 -10.08 10.70 -5.15
CA ASN A 156 -10.72 10.75 -3.84
C ASN A 156 -12.25 10.97 -3.93
N GLU A 157 -12.75 11.49 -5.05
CA GLU A 157 -14.18 11.74 -5.24
C GLU A 157 -14.88 10.52 -5.87
N THR A 158 -14.23 9.90 -6.85
CA THR A 158 -14.84 8.88 -7.70
C THR A 158 -14.43 7.44 -7.34
N GLY A 159 -13.32 7.25 -6.65
CA GLY A 159 -12.73 5.93 -6.39
C GLY A 159 -12.03 5.31 -7.60
N GLU A 160 -11.95 6.02 -8.73
CA GLU A 160 -11.27 5.56 -9.93
C GLU A 160 -9.75 5.43 -9.72
N VAL A 161 -9.12 4.47 -10.40
CA VAL A 161 -7.68 4.26 -10.33
C VAL A 161 -6.99 4.92 -11.52
N TRP A 162 -5.97 5.72 -11.24
CA TRP A 162 -5.25 6.52 -12.24
C TRP A 162 -3.74 6.34 -12.14
N LEU A 163 -3.06 6.46 -13.29
CA LEU A 163 -1.61 6.63 -13.37
C LEU A 163 -1.27 8.11 -13.32
N GLU A 164 -0.34 8.48 -12.43
CA GLU A 164 0.08 9.86 -12.22
C GLU A 164 1.60 10.00 -12.15
N GLN A 165 2.06 11.26 -12.24
CA GLN A 165 3.45 11.65 -12.06
C GLN A 165 3.53 12.92 -11.19
N PRO A 166 4.57 13.10 -10.35
CA PRO A 166 4.67 14.26 -9.47
C PRO A 166 4.52 15.59 -10.21
N GLY A 167 3.59 16.43 -9.72
CA GLY A 167 3.35 17.78 -10.24
C GLY A 167 2.74 17.84 -11.65
N LYS A 168 2.32 16.71 -12.24
CA LYS A 168 1.58 16.64 -13.51
C LYS A 168 0.11 16.36 -13.25
N LYS A 169 -0.73 16.54 -14.27
CA LYS A 169 -2.12 16.07 -14.25
C LYS A 169 -2.16 14.53 -14.37
N PRO A 170 -3.25 13.88 -13.95
CA PRO A 170 -3.45 12.46 -14.20
C PRO A 170 -3.23 12.09 -15.68
N ILE A 171 -2.52 10.99 -15.91
CA ILE A 171 -2.02 10.60 -17.24
C ILE A 171 -3.02 9.68 -17.92
N MET A 172 -3.47 8.64 -17.21
CA MET A 172 -4.30 7.57 -17.77
C MET A 172 -5.17 6.95 -16.68
N LYS A 173 -6.45 6.76 -16.97
CA LYS A 173 -7.34 5.96 -16.12
C LYS A 173 -7.01 4.48 -16.33
N LEU A 174 -6.80 3.76 -15.24
CA LEU A 174 -6.48 2.33 -15.24
C LEU A 174 -7.73 1.49 -14.96
N ALA A 175 -8.52 1.86 -13.94
CA ALA A 175 -9.74 1.13 -13.60
C ALA A 175 -10.82 2.07 -13.05
N SER A 176 -12.07 1.60 -13.00
CA SER A 176 -13.17 2.39 -12.43
C SER A 176 -13.34 2.23 -10.92
N SER A 177 -12.60 1.31 -10.31
CA SER A 177 -12.50 1.16 -8.86
C SER A 177 -11.21 0.42 -8.48
N LEU A 178 -10.80 0.52 -7.22
CA LEU A 178 -9.67 -0.27 -6.71
C LEU A 178 -9.95 -1.78 -6.81
N GLU A 179 -11.19 -2.21 -6.52
CA GLU A 179 -11.60 -3.61 -6.68
C GLU A 179 -11.36 -4.13 -8.10
N GLN A 180 -11.77 -3.36 -9.12
CA GLN A 180 -11.55 -3.74 -10.52
C GLN A 180 -10.07 -3.80 -10.84
N PHE A 181 -9.29 -2.81 -10.39
CA PHE A 181 -7.85 -2.78 -10.60
C PHE A 181 -7.15 -4.03 -10.03
N LEU A 182 -7.48 -4.43 -8.80
CA LEU A 182 -6.90 -5.61 -8.16
C LEU A 182 -7.20 -6.91 -8.92
N ASN A 183 -8.31 -7.01 -9.64
CA ASN A 183 -8.62 -8.17 -10.49
C ASN A 183 -7.71 -8.28 -11.73
N GLU A 184 -7.06 -7.19 -12.13
CA GLU A 184 -6.14 -7.15 -13.26
C GLU A 184 -4.68 -7.36 -12.84
N LEU A 185 -4.43 -7.46 -11.53
CA LEU A 185 -3.09 -7.69 -11.00
C LEU A 185 -2.76 -9.18 -10.93
N THR A 186 -1.53 -9.49 -11.30
CA THR A 186 -0.89 -10.77 -11.00
C THR A 186 0.24 -10.53 -10.01
N PRO A 187 0.28 -11.22 -8.85
CA PRO A 187 1.41 -11.10 -7.93
C PRO A 187 2.73 -11.50 -8.58
N LYS A 188 3.83 -10.90 -8.10
CA LYS A 188 5.19 -11.33 -8.42
C LYS A 188 5.85 -11.92 -7.16
N PRO A 189 6.92 -12.72 -7.30
CA PRO A 189 7.74 -13.12 -6.16
C PRO A 189 8.23 -11.89 -5.39
N ILE A 190 8.14 -11.95 -4.07
CA ILE A 190 8.57 -10.86 -3.19
C ILE A 190 10.09 -10.98 -3.07
N PRO A 191 10.86 -9.98 -3.52
CA PRO A 191 12.31 -10.01 -3.40
C PRO A 191 12.69 -9.97 -1.91
N ASP A 192 13.75 -10.69 -1.55
CA ASP A 192 14.32 -10.53 -0.22
C ASP A 192 14.96 -9.15 -0.10
N LEU A 193 14.87 -8.53 1.08
CA LEU A 193 15.64 -7.34 1.36
C LEU A 193 17.11 -7.75 1.57
N GLU A 194 17.98 -7.25 0.70
CA GLU A 194 19.43 -7.38 0.81
C GLU A 194 20.00 -6.20 1.63
N GLN A 195 21.09 -6.43 2.36
CA GLN A 195 21.80 -5.41 3.16
C GLN A 195 22.52 -4.38 2.28
#